data_AF-A0A2R8C4S6-F1
#
_entry.id   AF-A0A2R8C4S6-F1
#
_cell.length_a   1.000
_cell.length_b   1.000
_cell.length_c   1.000
_cell.angle_alpha   90.00
_cell.angle_beta   90.00
_cell.angle_gamma   90.00
#
_symmetry.space_group_name_H-M   'P 1'
#
loop_
_entity.id
_entity.type
_entity.pdbx_description
1 polymer ?
#
loop_
_entity_poly.entity_id
_entity_poly.type
_entity_poly.pdbx_seq_one_letter_code
_entity_poly.pdbx_strand_id
1 'polypeptide(L)'
;MFKKAIFATTSAAFLAGCQPDAEGIEDVINGYNFIRLNPPTTLYQPGSLVHRVNYDPRDRAPDDASLGFLCNPKYSTDLYEDAPLRSETESKQVSRRLSGSFSVSPVTLGQVFNLGATAAAAKTVQVSLRDATVSTYALDDLARIRAGLGPHCQATLQKNIRKQNAYQIQKILTANVSFKVTFDTSLSAEVRAAAIAELGEIGATLEKSDEVEVTGDALIYGIHWEHLAPPVEG
;
A
#
# COMPACT_ATOMS: atom_id res chain seq x y z
N MET A 1 -27.37 49.55 -43.06
CA MET A 1 -26.67 48.30 -43.44
C MET A 1 -25.58 48.03 -42.42
N PHE A 2 -25.77 47.00 -41.60
CA PHE A 2 -24.91 46.64 -40.47
C PHE A 2 -23.60 45.97 -40.94
N LYS A 3 -22.44 46.51 -40.53
CA LYS A 3 -21.15 45.79 -40.59
C LYS A 3 -21.03 44.93 -39.32
N LYS A 4 -21.13 43.60 -39.48
CA LYS A 4 -20.82 42.63 -38.41
C LYS A 4 -19.31 42.38 -38.38
N ALA A 5 -18.67 42.75 -37.28
CA ALA A 5 -17.34 42.26 -36.92
C ALA A 5 -17.46 40.82 -36.40
N ILE A 6 -16.69 39.91 -36.98
CA ILE A 6 -16.57 38.52 -36.52
C ILE A 6 -15.43 38.52 -35.49
N PHE A 7 -15.79 38.50 -34.22
CA PHE A 7 -14.87 38.13 -33.14
C PHE A 7 -14.77 36.61 -33.12
N ALA A 8 -13.61 36.09 -33.50
CA ALA A 8 -13.26 34.68 -33.28
C ALA A 8 -12.87 34.53 -31.81
N THR A 9 -13.81 34.12 -30.97
CA THR A 9 -13.53 33.69 -29.60
C THR A 9 -12.97 32.27 -29.68
N THR A 10 -11.65 32.14 -29.63
CA THR A 10 -10.98 30.85 -29.45
C THR A 10 -11.26 30.38 -28.02
N SER A 11 -12.32 29.61 -27.84
CA SER A 11 -12.57 28.89 -26.59
C SER A 11 -11.47 27.85 -26.40
N ALA A 12 -10.46 28.21 -25.61
CA ALA A 12 -9.55 27.26 -25.01
C ALA A 12 -10.38 26.38 -24.06
N ALA A 13 -10.85 25.25 -24.57
CA ALA A 13 -11.40 24.19 -23.74
C ALA A 13 -10.26 23.69 -22.84
N PHE A 14 -10.31 24.12 -21.57
CA PHE A 14 -9.58 23.45 -20.50
C PHE A 14 -10.02 21.99 -20.52
N LEU A 15 -9.13 21.11 -20.99
CA LEU A 15 -9.19 19.69 -20.70
C LEU A 15 -8.98 19.55 -19.18
N ALA A 16 -10.05 19.74 -18.42
CA ALA A 16 -10.17 19.18 -17.09
C ALA A 16 -10.16 17.66 -17.27
N GLY A 17 -8.96 17.08 -17.39
CA GLY A 17 -8.79 15.67 -17.18
C GLY A 17 -9.35 15.37 -15.80
N CYS A 18 -10.33 14.46 -15.74
CA CYS A 18 -10.79 13.89 -14.48
C CYS A 18 -9.54 13.42 -13.72
N GLN A 19 -9.11 14.20 -12.74
CA GLN A 19 -8.14 13.72 -11.77
C GLN A 19 -8.86 12.62 -11.01
N PRO A 20 -8.33 11.40 -10.96
CA PRO A 20 -8.92 10.36 -10.13
C PRO A 20 -8.97 10.89 -8.70
N ASP A 21 -10.20 10.95 -8.20
CA ASP A 21 -10.55 11.01 -6.80
C ASP A 21 -9.86 9.86 -6.06
N ALA A 22 -9.61 10.05 -4.77
CA ALA A 22 -8.89 9.10 -3.94
C ALA A 22 -9.58 7.72 -3.82
N GLU A 23 -10.88 7.63 -4.13
CA GLU A 23 -11.61 6.37 -4.37
C GLU A 23 -10.89 5.51 -5.44
N GLY A 24 -10.27 6.16 -6.42
CA GLY A 24 -9.51 5.50 -7.48
C GLY A 24 -8.28 4.71 -7.02
N ILE A 25 -7.73 4.95 -5.82
CA ILE A 25 -6.57 4.17 -5.32
C ILE A 25 -7.05 2.83 -4.76
N GLU A 26 -8.06 2.87 -3.90
CA GLU A 26 -8.66 1.65 -3.33
C GLU A 26 -9.32 0.82 -4.43
N ASP A 27 -10.04 1.46 -5.36
CA ASP A 27 -10.63 0.78 -6.52
C ASP A 27 -9.58 0.10 -7.39
N VAL A 28 -8.40 0.70 -7.51
CA VAL A 28 -7.31 0.08 -8.27
C VAL A 28 -6.69 -1.06 -7.48
N ILE A 29 -6.40 -0.92 -6.19
CA ILE A 29 -5.86 -2.00 -5.36
C ILE A 29 -6.83 -3.21 -5.36
N ASN A 30 -8.10 -2.96 -5.06
CA ASN A 30 -9.15 -3.99 -5.00
C ASN A 30 -9.44 -4.57 -6.39
N GLY A 31 -9.46 -3.74 -7.44
CA GLY A 31 -9.72 -4.16 -8.82
C GLY A 31 -8.67 -5.10 -9.42
N TYR A 32 -7.50 -5.22 -8.79
CA TYR A 32 -6.46 -6.19 -9.15
C TYR A 32 -6.31 -7.33 -8.11
N ASN A 33 -7.31 -7.54 -7.25
CA ASN A 33 -7.36 -8.59 -6.22
C ASN A 33 -6.21 -8.52 -5.20
N PHE A 34 -5.75 -7.31 -4.89
CA PHE A 34 -4.88 -7.06 -3.74
C PHE A 34 -5.73 -6.66 -2.53
N ILE A 35 -5.28 -7.09 -1.36
CA ILE A 35 -5.77 -6.62 -0.06
C ILE A 35 -4.86 -5.48 0.37
N ARG A 36 -5.45 -4.36 0.80
CA ARG A 36 -4.66 -3.21 1.27
C ARG A 36 -3.90 -3.58 2.55
N LEU A 37 -2.61 -3.26 2.61
CA LEU A 37 -1.83 -3.41 3.82
C LEU A 37 -1.95 -2.16 4.69
N ASN A 38 -2.26 -2.35 5.97
CA ASN A 38 -2.47 -1.27 6.92
C ASN A 38 -1.61 -1.44 8.19
N PRO A 39 -0.58 -0.61 8.41
CA PRO A 39 -0.10 0.46 7.51
C PRO A 39 0.70 -0.10 6.31
N PRO A 40 0.92 0.70 5.25
CA PRO A 40 1.91 0.42 4.23
C PRO A 40 3.30 0.20 4.84
N THR A 41 4.14 -0.66 4.25
CA THR A 41 5.43 -1.02 4.85
C THR A 41 6.43 -1.54 3.82
N THR A 42 7.70 -1.73 4.20
CA THR A 42 8.73 -2.40 3.39
C THR A 42 9.03 -3.83 3.87
N LEU A 43 8.40 -4.26 4.97
CA LEU A 43 8.74 -5.49 5.68
C LEU A 43 8.31 -6.78 4.96
N TYR A 44 7.14 -6.83 4.35
CA TYR A 44 6.51 -8.08 3.95
C TYR A 44 6.73 -8.43 2.46
N GLN A 45 7.82 -9.12 2.16
CA GLN A 45 8.14 -9.56 0.80
C GLN A 45 7.28 -10.77 0.35
N PRO A 46 7.18 -11.07 -0.96
CA PRO A 46 6.65 -12.35 -1.41
C PRO A 46 7.35 -13.52 -0.70
N GLY A 47 6.59 -14.57 -0.42
CA GLY A 47 7.04 -15.74 0.35
C GLY A 47 6.94 -15.58 1.87
N SER A 48 6.77 -14.36 2.40
CA SER A 48 6.65 -14.13 3.84
C SER A 48 5.48 -14.90 4.44
N LEU A 49 5.74 -15.54 5.58
CA LEU A 49 4.73 -16.25 6.37
C LEU A 49 4.20 -15.31 7.45
N VAL A 50 2.90 -15.04 7.40
CA VAL A 50 2.26 -13.97 8.19
C VAL A 50 0.95 -14.46 8.81
N HIS A 51 0.52 -13.74 9.84
CA HIS A 51 -0.81 -13.86 10.42
C HIS A 51 -1.47 -12.49 10.43
N ARG A 52 -2.81 -12.47 10.42
CA ARG A 52 -3.56 -11.24 10.68
C ARG A 52 -3.49 -10.92 12.17
N VAL A 53 -3.20 -9.66 12.51
CA VAL A 53 -3.14 -9.18 13.90
C VAL A 53 -4.55 -9.09 14.49
N ASN A 54 -5.48 -8.52 13.72
CA ASN A 54 -6.90 -8.37 14.10
C ASN A 54 -7.76 -9.46 13.42
N TYR A 55 -7.38 -10.72 13.61
CA TYR A 55 -8.03 -11.84 12.95
C TYR A 55 -9.43 -12.13 13.51
N ASP A 56 -10.45 -12.10 12.63
CA ASP A 56 -11.77 -12.68 12.88
C ASP A 56 -12.01 -13.83 11.89
N PRO A 57 -12.23 -15.08 12.35
CA PRO A 57 -12.48 -16.23 11.46
C PRO A 57 -13.77 -16.12 10.64
N ARG A 58 -14.67 -15.17 10.98
CA ARG A 58 -15.89 -14.90 10.22
C ARG A 58 -15.64 -13.99 9.02
N ASP A 59 -14.56 -13.23 9.05
CA ASP A 59 -14.16 -12.30 8.00
C ASP A 59 -13.32 -13.02 6.95
N ARG A 60 -13.99 -13.43 5.87
CA ARG A 60 -13.40 -14.23 4.78
C ARG A 60 -12.82 -13.39 3.64
N ALA A 61 -13.13 -12.10 3.60
CA ALA A 61 -12.75 -11.21 2.50
C ALA A 61 -12.48 -9.82 3.06
N PRO A 62 -11.35 -9.64 3.76
CA PRO A 62 -11.02 -8.36 4.35
C PRO A 62 -10.65 -7.34 3.27
N ASP A 63 -11.14 -6.11 3.43
CA ASP A 63 -10.74 -4.97 2.61
C ASP A 63 -9.31 -4.50 2.94
N ASP A 64 -8.87 -4.71 4.18
CA ASP A 64 -7.52 -4.40 4.64
C ASP A 64 -6.91 -5.43 5.60
N ALA A 65 -5.59 -5.36 5.78
CA ALA A 65 -4.86 -6.27 6.63
C ALA A 65 -3.74 -5.58 7.42
N SER A 66 -3.79 -5.75 8.73
CA SER A 66 -2.62 -5.59 9.59
C SER A 66 -1.97 -6.94 9.83
N LEU A 67 -0.70 -7.05 9.48
CA LEU A 67 0.05 -8.30 9.51
C LEU A 67 1.09 -8.34 10.64
N GLY A 68 1.41 -9.56 11.05
CA GLY A 68 2.60 -9.89 11.82
C GLY A 68 3.30 -11.11 11.23
N PHE A 69 4.61 -11.22 11.42
CA PHE A 69 5.38 -12.38 10.98
C PHE A 69 5.06 -13.62 11.83
N LEU A 70 4.77 -14.74 11.17
CA LEU A 70 4.77 -16.05 11.83
C LEU A 70 6.20 -16.55 12.06
N CYS A 71 7.09 -16.21 11.14
CA CYS A 71 8.48 -16.63 11.17
C CYS A 71 9.37 -15.45 10.79
N ASN A 72 10.50 -15.33 11.48
CA ASN A 72 11.51 -14.34 11.13
C ASN A 72 12.04 -14.64 9.71
N PRO A 73 12.11 -13.64 8.80
CA PRO A 73 12.61 -13.79 7.43
C PRO A 73 13.93 -14.55 7.31
N LYS A 74 14.83 -14.37 8.28
CA LYS A 74 16.13 -15.07 8.38
C LYS A 74 16.01 -16.59 8.35
N TYR A 75 14.87 -17.14 8.75
CA TYR A 75 14.60 -18.58 8.82
C TYR A 75 13.55 -19.04 7.80
N SER A 76 13.20 -18.20 6.83
CA SER A 76 12.23 -18.50 5.77
C SER A 76 12.66 -17.93 4.43
N THR A 77 12.25 -16.71 4.10
CA THR A 77 12.44 -16.09 2.80
C THR A 77 13.91 -15.79 2.49
N ASP A 78 14.71 -15.45 3.50
CA ASP A 78 16.13 -15.12 3.31
C ASP A 78 16.99 -16.36 3.02
N LEU A 79 16.45 -17.56 3.27
CA LEU A 79 17.08 -18.83 2.92
C LEU A 79 16.75 -19.26 1.48
N TYR A 80 15.84 -18.56 0.82
CA TYR A 80 15.46 -18.82 -0.55
C TYR A 80 16.30 -17.94 -1.48
N GLU A 81 17.08 -18.58 -2.36
CA GLU A 81 18.09 -17.89 -3.16
C GLU A 81 17.51 -17.16 -4.38
N ASP A 82 16.38 -17.64 -4.89
CA ASP A 82 15.74 -17.07 -6.07
C ASP A 82 14.94 -15.83 -5.69
N ALA A 83 15.16 -14.70 -6.37
CA ALA A 83 14.40 -13.47 -6.16
C ALA A 83 12.96 -13.60 -6.73
N PRO A 84 11.98 -12.83 -6.22
CA PRO A 84 10.64 -12.87 -6.76
C PRO A 84 10.61 -12.35 -8.20
N LEU A 85 9.74 -12.94 -9.02
CA LEU A 85 9.52 -12.56 -10.39
C LEU A 85 8.73 -11.25 -10.46
N ARG A 86 9.20 -10.31 -11.27
CA ARG A 86 8.49 -9.07 -11.57
C ARG A 86 7.58 -9.26 -12.78
N SER A 87 6.28 -8.97 -12.62
CA SER A 87 5.34 -9.01 -13.74
C SER A 87 5.34 -7.67 -14.48
N GLU A 88 6.04 -7.59 -15.60
CA GLU A 88 6.13 -6.36 -16.40
C GLU A 88 4.76 -5.89 -16.92
N THR A 89 3.89 -6.82 -17.31
CA THR A 89 2.56 -6.50 -17.83
C THR A 89 1.65 -5.98 -16.73
N GLU A 90 1.56 -6.67 -15.59
CA GLU A 90 0.73 -6.22 -14.46
C GLU A 90 1.26 -4.90 -13.90
N SER A 91 2.59 -4.77 -13.74
CA SER A 91 3.22 -3.53 -13.28
C SER A 91 2.87 -2.34 -14.20
N LYS A 92 2.93 -2.52 -15.53
CA LYS A 92 2.53 -1.46 -16.47
C LYS A 92 1.05 -1.11 -16.37
N GLN A 93 0.17 -2.10 -16.19
CA GLN A 93 -1.27 -1.85 -16.08
C GLN A 93 -1.63 -1.12 -14.78
N VAL A 94 -1.06 -1.57 -13.66
CA VAL A 94 -1.26 -0.97 -12.34
C VAL A 94 -0.64 0.43 -12.29
N SER A 95 0.60 0.60 -12.77
CA SER A 95 1.24 1.92 -12.84
C SER A 95 0.45 2.89 -13.70
N ARG A 96 -0.12 2.49 -14.84
CA ARG A 96 -0.97 3.41 -15.64
C ARG A 96 -2.19 3.93 -14.90
N ARG A 97 -2.70 3.19 -13.91
CA ARG A 97 -3.89 3.57 -13.14
C ARG A 97 -3.56 4.28 -11.83
N LEU A 98 -2.50 3.85 -11.15
CA LEU A 98 -2.07 4.45 -9.89
C LEU A 98 -1.17 5.66 -10.08
N SER A 99 -0.38 5.72 -11.16
CA SER A 99 0.59 6.79 -11.33
C SER A 99 -0.09 8.13 -11.61
N GLY A 100 0.16 9.08 -10.72
CA GLY A 100 -0.48 10.39 -10.76
C GLY A 100 -0.30 11.13 -9.44
N SER A 101 -0.65 12.40 -9.45
CA SER A 101 -0.77 13.22 -8.23
C SER A 101 -2.24 13.55 -8.03
N PHE A 102 -2.74 13.22 -6.85
CA PHE A 102 -4.14 13.37 -6.48
C PHE A 102 -4.24 14.16 -5.18
N SER A 103 -5.24 15.04 -5.11
CA SER A 103 -5.56 15.70 -3.86
C SER A 103 -6.42 14.74 -3.04
N VAL A 104 -5.96 14.42 -1.84
CA VAL A 104 -6.67 13.54 -0.91
C VAL A 104 -7.30 14.38 0.18
N SER A 105 -8.51 14.01 0.59
CA SER A 105 -9.10 14.58 1.80
C SER A 105 -8.28 14.14 3.02
N PRO A 106 -8.23 14.94 4.10
CA PRO A 106 -7.60 14.51 5.34
C PRO A 106 -8.20 13.20 5.89
N VAL A 107 -9.51 13.00 5.74
CA VAL A 107 -10.18 11.75 6.15
C VAL A 107 -9.59 10.55 5.40
N THR A 108 -9.43 10.67 4.08
CA THR A 108 -8.86 9.61 3.24
C THR A 108 -7.39 9.36 3.58
N LEU A 109 -6.63 10.41 3.92
CA LEU A 109 -5.25 10.28 4.37
C LEU A 109 -5.16 9.40 5.63
N GLY A 110 -6.07 9.63 6.59
CA GLY A 110 -6.19 8.80 7.79
C GLY A 110 -6.62 7.36 7.51
N GLN A 111 -7.55 7.13 6.57
CA GLN A 111 -8.09 5.80 6.29
C GLN A 111 -7.15 4.92 5.46
N VAL A 112 -6.65 5.47 4.34
CA VAL A 112 -5.89 4.70 3.33
C VAL A 112 -4.45 4.50 3.78
N PHE A 113 -3.84 5.56 4.31
CA PHE A 113 -2.42 5.59 4.65
C PHE A 113 -2.15 5.46 6.15
N ASN A 114 -3.20 5.41 6.98
CA ASN A 114 -3.10 5.35 8.44
C ASN A 114 -2.32 6.52 9.04
N LEU A 115 -2.47 7.71 8.44
CA LEU A 115 -1.80 8.94 8.87
C LEU A 115 -2.81 9.86 9.57
N GLY A 116 -3.30 9.42 10.73
CA GLY A 116 -4.39 10.06 11.46
C GLY A 116 -4.00 11.40 12.11
N ALA A 117 -2.79 11.48 12.67
CA ALA A 117 -2.29 12.74 13.23
C ALA A 117 -2.04 13.77 12.13
N THR A 118 -1.49 13.32 11.00
CA THR A 118 -1.26 14.14 9.81
C THR A 118 -2.58 14.61 9.20
N ALA A 119 -3.57 13.72 9.10
CA ALA A 119 -4.92 14.06 8.68
C ALA A 119 -5.54 15.16 9.56
N ALA A 120 -5.43 15.03 10.88
CA ALA A 120 -5.97 16.04 11.80
C ALA A 120 -5.27 17.42 11.68
N ALA A 121 -4.01 17.44 11.25
CA ALA A 121 -3.21 18.65 11.10
C ALA A 121 -3.24 19.25 9.68
N ALA A 122 -3.68 18.48 8.68
CA ALA A 122 -3.57 18.88 7.28
C ALA A 122 -4.71 19.83 6.85
N LYS A 123 -4.33 20.96 6.26
CA LYS A 123 -5.25 21.83 5.51
C LYS A 123 -5.49 21.28 4.10
N THR A 124 -4.42 20.85 3.43
CA THR A 124 -4.47 20.18 2.13
C THR A 124 -3.43 19.07 2.07
N VAL A 125 -3.77 17.98 1.39
CA VAL A 125 -2.89 16.84 1.17
C VAL A 125 -2.88 16.53 -0.32
N GLN A 126 -1.69 16.51 -0.91
CA GLN A 126 -1.46 15.92 -2.22
C GLN A 126 -0.65 14.65 -2.04
N VAL A 127 -1.05 13.59 -2.70
CA VAL A 127 -0.29 12.35 -2.72
C VAL A 127 0.03 11.99 -4.15
N SER A 128 1.27 11.60 -4.38
CA SER A 128 1.76 11.18 -5.68
C SER A 128 2.22 9.73 -5.60
N LEU A 129 1.65 8.86 -6.42
CA LEU A 129 2.10 7.48 -6.56
C LEU A 129 2.90 7.36 -7.85
N ARG A 130 4.05 6.69 -7.81
CA ARG A 130 4.92 6.45 -8.97
C ARG A 130 5.53 5.06 -8.92
N ASP A 131 5.98 4.62 -10.09
CA ASP A 131 6.76 3.39 -10.24
C ASP A 131 6.10 2.16 -9.60
N ALA A 132 4.78 2.03 -9.76
CA ALA A 132 4.06 0.90 -9.17
C ALA A 132 4.54 -0.42 -9.80
N THR A 133 4.92 -1.38 -8.98
CA THR A 133 5.44 -2.68 -9.44
C THR A 133 4.73 -3.84 -8.77
N VAL A 134 4.56 -4.93 -9.52
CA VAL A 134 4.01 -6.19 -9.02
C VAL A 134 5.09 -7.26 -9.05
N SER A 135 5.35 -7.85 -7.89
CA SER A 135 6.33 -8.94 -7.70
C SER A 135 5.66 -10.17 -7.09
N THR A 136 6.08 -11.37 -7.50
CA THR A 136 5.44 -12.63 -7.12
C THR A 136 6.41 -13.81 -7.10
N TYR A 137 6.11 -14.81 -6.28
CA TYR A 137 6.68 -16.15 -6.41
C TYR A 137 5.70 -17.12 -7.07
N ALA A 138 6.22 -18.10 -7.80
CA ALA A 138 5.42 -19.22 -8.28
C ALA A 138 5.01 -20.13 -7.11
N LEU A 139 3.99 -20.97 -7.33
CA LEU A 139 3.44 -21.82 -6.27
C LEU A 139 4.45 -22.87 -5.75
N ASP A 140 5.31 -23.36 -6.63
CA ASP A 140 6.39 -24.28 -6.30
C ASP A 140 7.50 -23.59 -5.50
N ASP A 141 7.84 -22.34 -5.82
CA ASP A 141 8.74 -21.52 -4.99
C ASP A 141 8.18 -21.36 -3.57
N LEU A 142 6.90 -20.99 -3.45
CA LEU A 142 6.23 -20.84 -2.16
C LEU A 142 6.24 -22.14 -1.36
N ALA A 143 5.99 -23.27 -2.02
CA ALA A 143 6.07 -24.60 -1.41
C ALA A 143 7.49 -24.94 -0.95
N ARG A 144 8.52 -24.61 -1.74
CA ARG A 144 9.94 -24.78 -1.35
C ARG A 144 10.30 -23.94 -0.13
N ILE A 145 9.87 -22.68 -0.07
CA ILE A 145 10.07 -21.81 1.10
C ILE A 145 9.46 -22.47 2.35
N ARG A 146 8.24 -23.00 2.25
CA ARG A 146 7.59 -23.72 3.38
C ARG A 146 8.29 -25.03 3.75
N ALA A 147 8.86 -25.73 2.79
CA ALA A 147 9.61 -26.96 3.04
C ALA A 147 10.96 -26.70 3.71
N GLY A 148 11.56 -25.52 3.48
CA GLY A 148 12.85 -25.12 4.06
C GLY A 148 12.78 -24.55 5.48
N LEU A 149 11.59 -24.49 6.10
CA LEU A 149 11.43 -23.88 7.41
C LEU A 149 12.10 -24.70 8.52
N GLY A 150 12.81 -24.02 9.41
CA GLY A 150 13.33 -24.64 10.63
C GLY A 150 12.22 -25.15 11.57
N PRO A 151 12.51 -26.09 12.48
CA PRO A 151 11.50 -26.79 13.28
C PRO A 151 10.65 -25.87 14.15
N HIS A 152 11.23 -24.79 14.69
CA HIS A 152 10.47 -23.81 15.48
C HIS A 152 9.47 -23.02 14.64
N CYS A 153 9.88 -22.56 13.45
CA CYS A 153 9.00 -21.86 12.53
C CYS A 153 7.88 -22.79 12.04
N GLN A 154 8.22 -24.03 11.69
CA GLN A 154 7.24 -25.03 11.28
C GLN A 154 6.19 -25.30 12.38
N ALA A 155 6.61 -25.42 13.64
CA ALA A 155 5.68 -25.59 14.76
C ALA A 155 4.75 -24.38 14.94
N THR A 156 5.28 -23.15 14.85
CA THR A 156 4.49 -21.91 14.90
C THR A 156 3.50 -21.82 13.74
N LEU A 157 3.94 -22.16 12.54
CA LEU A 157 3.10 -22.20 11.34
C LEU A 157 1.93 -23.18 11.54
N GLN A 158 2.21 -24.43 11.93
CA GLN A 158 1.19 -25.45 12.15
C GLN A 158 0.18 -25.08 13.24
N LYS A 159 0.63 -24.42 14.31
CA LYS A 159 -0.27 -23.90 15.35
C LYS A 159 -1.25 -22.86 14.79
N ASN A 160 -0.81 -22.01 13.87
CA ASN A 160 -1.64 -20.95 13.28
C ASN A 160 -2.53 -21.47 12.14
N ILE A 161 -2.10 -22.50 11.40
CA ILE A 161 -2.94 -23.23 10.44
C ILE A 161 -4.17 -23.81 11.15
N ARG A 162 -4.00 -24.42 12.33
CA ARG A 162 -5.12 -24.94 13.14
C ARG A 162 -6.08 -23.85 13.62
N LYS A 163 -5.60 -22.60 13.73
CA LYS A 163 -6.41 -21.42 14.06
C LYS A 163 -7.01 -20.74 12.83
N GLN A 164 -6.73 -21.24 11.62
CA GLN A 164 -7.10 -20.63 10.35
C GLN A 164 -6.54 -19.19 10.19
N ASN A 165 -5.43 -18.88 10.86
CA ASN A 165 -4.77 -17.57 10.83
C ASN A 165 -3.32 -17.70 10.37
N ALA A 166 -3.11 -18.45 9.29
CA ALA A 166 -1.80 -18.61 8.68
C ALA A 166 -1.88 -18.32 7.19
N TYR A 167 -1.04 -17.41 6.74
CA TYR A 167 -1.02 -16.96 5.35
C TYR A 167 0.41 -16.92 4.83
N GLN A 168 0.55 -17.13 3.53
CA GLN A 168 1.81 -16.85 2.84
C GLN A 168 1.56 -15.81 1.74
N ILE A 169 2.36 -14.76 1.73
CA ILE A 169 2.24 -13.72 0.71
C ILE A 169 2.74 -14.28 -0.62
N GLN A 170 1.88 -14.26 -1.64
CA GLN A 170 2.21 -14.74 -2.99
C GLN A 170 2.62 -13.59 -3.91
N LYS A 171 1.90 -12.47 -3.84
CA LYS A 171 2.15 -11.28 -4.66
C LYS A 171 2.16 -10.03 -3.79
N ILE A 172 2.98 -9.06 -4.17
CA ILE A 172 2.96 -7.72 -3.60
C ILE A 172 2.82 -6.68 -4.69
N LEU A 173 2.17 -5.58 -4.34
CA LEU A 173 2.12 -4.33 -5.08
C LEU A 173 2.91 -3.28 -4.30
N THR A 174 3.99 -2.80 -4.89
CA THR A 174 4.79 -1.69 -4.34
C THR A 174 4.59 -0.43 -5.15
N ALA A 175 4.75 0.73 -4.53
CA ALA A 175 4.81 2.02 -5.22
C ALA A 175 5.70 3.00 -4.45
N ASN A 176 6.32 3.93 -5.17
CA ASN A 176 6.96 5.10 -4.59
C ASN A 176 5.87 6.15 -4.30
N VAL A 177 5.83 6.67 -3.08
CA VAL A 177 4.73 7.54 -2.66
C VAL A 177 5.28 8.83 -2.10
N SER A 178 4.88 9.95 -2.70
CA SER A 178 5.14 11.26 -2.15
C SER A 178 3.91 11.88 -1.51
N PHE A 179 4.04 12.43 -0.30
CA PHE A 179 2.99 13.20 0.36
C PHE A 179 3.44 14.64 0.45
N LYS A 180 2.68 15.55 -0.13
CA LYS A 180 2.85 16.99 0.04
C LYS A 180 1.72 17.50 0.94
N VAL A 181 2.08 17.78 2.19
CA VAL A 181 1.14 18.21 3.23
C VAL A 181 1.32 19.69 3.53
N THR A 182 0.24 20.45 3.47
CA THR A 182 0.18 21.83 3.98
C THR A 182 -0.57 21.81 5.30
N PHE A 183 0.09 22.21 6.38
CA PHE A 183 -0.52 22.25 7.71
C PHE A 183 -1.41 23.48 7.90
N ASP A 184 -2.41 23.36 8.78
CA ASP A 184 -3.18 24.52 9.23
C ASP A 184 -2.31 25.42 10.12
N THR A 185 -2.25 26.71 9.76
CA THR A 185 -1.45 27.74 10.45
C THR A 185 -1.94 28.04 11.87
N SER A 186 -3.15 27.64 12.21
CA SER A 186 -3.77 27.87 13.53
C SER A 186 -3.48 26.75 14.55
N LEU A 187 -2.75 25.70 14.16
CA LEU A 187 -2.46 24.55 15.01
C LEU A 187 -1.48 24.87 16.13
N SER A 188 -1.63 24.15 17.25
CA SER A 188 -0.63 24.18 18.32
C SER A 188 0.66 23.50 17.87
N ALA A 189 1.77 23.86 18.53
CA ALA A 189 3.07 23.27 18.27
C ALA A 189 3.07 21.74 18.53
N GLU A 190 2.32 21.27 19.52
CA GLU A 190 2.23 19.82 19.81
C GLU A 190 1.54 19.04 18.69
N VAL A 191 0.42 19.55 18.16
CA VAL A 191 -0.32 18.86 17.08
C VAL A 191 0.54 18.78 15.82
N ARG A 192 1.25 19.86 15.50
CA ARG A 192 2.19 19.89 14.37
C ARG A 192 3.35 18.91 14.56
N ALA A 193 3.91 18.82 15.77
CA ALA A 193 4.98 17.89 16.07
C ALA A 193 4.54 16.41 15.95
N ALA A 194 3.33 16.08 16.41
CA ALA A 194 2.78 14.72 16.29
C ALA A 194 2.58 14.31 14.83
N ALA A 195 2.03 15.19 13.99
CA ALA A 195 1.88 14.94 12.56
C ALA A 195 3.23 14.73 11.86
N ILE A 196 4.21 15.57 12.17
CA ILE A 196 5.57 15.44 11.61
C ILE A 196 6.22 14.12 12.05
N ALA A 197 6.04 13.71 13.31
CA ALA A 197 6.57 12.45 13.82
C ALA A 197 5.95 11.23 13.09
N GLU A 198 4.63 11.23 12.92
CA GLU A 198 3.90 10.18 12.19
C GLU A 198 4.36 10.07 10.73
N LEU A 199 4.56 11.20 10.05
CA LEU A 199 5.18 11.21 8.72
C LEU A 199 6.61 10.63 8.73
N GLY A 200 7.38 10.92 9.77
CA GLY A 200 8.74 10.38 9.95
C GLY A 200 8.76 8.85 10.08
N GLU A 201 7.75 8.24 10.71
CA GLU A 201 7.64 6.78 10.87
C GLU A 201 7.49 6.04 9.53
N ILE A 202 6.91 6.70 8.52
CA ILE A 202 6.81 6.16 7.15
C ILE A 202 7.97 6.59 6.25
N GLY A 203 9.03 7.20 6.81
CA GLY A 203 10.25 7.56 6.09
C GLY A 203 10.32 9.00 5.56
N ALA A 204 9.50 9.93 6.06
CA ALA A 204 9.51 11.33 5.62
C ALA A 204 10.79 12.10 5.91
N THR A 205 11.11 13.06 5.04
CA THR A 205 12.10 14.11 5.29
C THR A 205 11.44 15.49 5.16
N LEU A 206 11.78 16.43 6.04
CA LEU A 206 11.19 17.78 6.05
C LEU A 206 12.00 18.72 5.16
N GLU A 207 11.43 19.21 4.05
CA GLU A 207 12.14 20.16 3.19
C GLU A 207 11.91 21.64 3.56
N LYS A 208 10.72 22.03 4.08
CA LYS A 208 10.42 23.43 4.49
C LYS A 208 9.45 23.51 5.67
N SER A 209 9.37 24.68 6.31
CA SER A 209 8.57 24.89 7.52
C SER A 209 7.09 24.56 7.30
N ASP A 210 6.43 25.08 6.27
CA ASP A 210 4.96 25.00 6.12
C ASP A 210 4.48 23.97 5.08
N GLU A 211 5.42 23.26 4.47
CA GLU A 211 5.16 22.23 3.46
C GLU A 211 6.08 21.04 3.73
N VAL A 212 5.48 19.87 3.95
CA VAL A 212 6.21 18.61 4.14
C VAL A 212 6.07 17.80 2.87
N GLU A 213 7.20 17.50 2.22
CA GLU A 213 7.27 16.51 1.15
C GLU A 213 7.87 15.20 1.71
N VAL A 214 7.02 14.21 1.92
CA VAL A 214 7.40 12.85 2.30
C VAL A 214 7.68 12.09 1.03
N THR A 215 8.72 11.26 0.96
CA THR A 215 8.85 10.24 -0.08
C THR A 215 9.10 8.90 0.60
N GLY A 216 8.17 7.97 0.46
CA GLY A 216 8.35 6.56 0.82
C GLY A 216 8.74 5.79 -0.43
N ASP A 217 9.97 5.26 -0.45
CA ASP A 217 10.46 4.45 -1.55
C ASP A 217 9.96 3.00 -1.44
N ALA A 218 9.35 2.50 -2.51
CA ALA A 218 8.91 1.12 -2.69
C ALA A 218 8.05 0.56 -1.54
N LEU A 219 7.16 1.37 -0.97
CA LEU A 219 6.23 0.91 0.06
C LEU A 219 5.26 -0.12 -0.53
N ILE A 220 5.04 -1.20 0.21
CA ILE A 220 4.06 -2.26 -0.09
C ILE A 220 2.68 -1.77 0.35
N TYR A 221 1.78 -1.60 -0.62
CA TYR A 221 0.40 -1.13 -0.39
C TYR A 221 -0.63 -2.24 -0.53
N GLY A 222 -0.34 -3.21 -1.39
CA GLY A 222 -1.27 -4.29 -1.71
C GLY A 222 -0.56 -5.63 -1.59
N ILE A 223 -1.24 -6.60 -1.02
CA ILE A 223 -0.76 -7.98 -0.96
C ILE A 223 -1.82 -8.94 -1.48
N HIS A 224 -1.35 -10.01 -2.10
CA HIS A 224 -2.16 -11.18 -2.39
C HIS A 224 -1.56 -12.34 -1.62
N TRP A 225 -2.38 -13.03 -0.82
CA TRP A 225 -1.93 -14.14 0.01
C TRP A 225 -2.62 -15.45 -0.32
N GLU A 226 -1.96 -16.54 0.02
CA GLU A 226 -2.54 -17.88 0.12
C GLU A 226 -2.93 -18.13 1.58
N HIS A 227 -4.16 -18.59 1.81
CA HIS A 227 -4.58 -19.11 3.12
C HIS A 227 -4.07 -20.54 3.28
N LEU A 228 -3.22 -20.75 4.28
CA LEU A 228 -2.70 -22.07 4.63
C LEU A 228 -3.70 -22.79 5.54
N ALA A 229 -4.48 -23.69 4.95
CA ALA A 229 -5.47 -24.50 5.65
C ALA A 229 -4.89 -25.87 6.06
N PRO A 230 -5.49 -26.54 7.06
CA PRO A 230 -5.18 -27.93 7.33
C PRO A 230 -5.40 -28.78 6.08
N PRO A 231 -4.60 -29.84 5.85
CA PRO A 231 -4.91 -30.79 4.79
C PRO A 231 -6.34 -31.32 4.98
N VAL A 232 -7.11 -31.37 3.90
CA VAL A 232 -8.44 -32.00 3.92
C VAL A 232 -8.17 -33.48 4.17
N GLU A 233 -8.57 -33.98 5.34
CA GLU A 233 -8.55 -35.43 5.61
C GLU A 233 -9.49 -36.08 4.59
N GLY A 234 -8.90 -36.90 3.71
CA GLY A 234 -9.61 -37.73 2.73
C GLY A 234 -9.95 -39.10 3.30
#